data_AF-A0A931KYE0-F1
#
_entry.id   AF-A0A931KYE0-F1
#
_cell.length_a   1.000
_cell.length_b   1.000
_cell.length_c   1.000
_cell.angle_alpha   90.00
_cell.angle_beta   90.00
_cell.angle_gamma   90.00
#
_symmetry.space_group_name_H-M   'P 1'
#
loop_
_entity.id
_entity.type
_entity.pdbx_description
1 polymer ?
#
loop_
_entity_poly.entity_id
_entity_poly.type
_entity_poly.pdbx_seq_one_letter_code
_entity_poly.pdbx_strand_id
1 'polypeptide(L)'
;MLNFDLLANARTYKTPFTFMEAAGVVTQDDAANVRRDYPKIERSGYLPLTRLASRGAFAELIFDLQSQRLATILSDRLDLDLLGKPRMITVRRLSKLGDGRIHNDSASKICTMLIYLNADWPADAGGAIRALNGPDDMDDFAHEVAPVAGNVFAFARSESSWHGHPPFEGERYVVQTTFLTSSEDLARKENRGGLQIILKRINPFG
;
A
#
# COMPACT_ATOMS: atom_id res chain seq x y z
N MET A 1 -3.42 -1.16 17.34
CA MET A 1 -4.40 -2.00 16.63
C MET A 1 -3.82 -3.10 15.75
N LEU A 2 -2.69 -2.91 15.04
CA LEU A 2 -2.10 -3.97 14.22
C LEU A 2 -1.73 -5.18 15.09
N ASN A 3 -2.13 -6.36 14.65
CA ASN A 3 -1.62 -7.61 15.19
C ASN A 3 -0.21 -7.86 14.65
N PHE A 4 0.78 -7.36 15.39
CA PHE A 4 2.19 -7.50 15.04
C PHE A 4 2.68 -8.95 15.05
N ASP A 5 2.04 -9.84 15.82
CA ASP A 5 2.46 -11.24 15.88
C ASP A 5 2.07 -11.97 14.59
N LEU A 6 0.91 -11.64 14.00
CA LEU A 6 0.55 -12.14 12.67
C LEU A 6 1.50 -11.64 11.58
N LEU A 7 1.98 -10.40 11.68
CA LEU A 7 3.00 -9.87 10.77
C LEU A 7 4.36 -10.57 10.95
N ALA A 8 4.79 -10.76 12.20
CA ALA A 8 6.06 -11.41 12.52
C ALA A 8 6.10 -12.89 12.11
N ASN A 9 4.93 -13.54 12.04
CA ASN A 9 4.81 -14.94 11.62
C ASN A 9 4.27 -15.10 10.19
N ALA A 10 4.08 -14.01 9.45
CA ALA A 10 3.48 -14.09 8.12
C ALA A 10 4.38 -14.85 7.13
N ARG A 11 3.75 -15.49 6.14
CA ARG A 11 4.49 -16.27 5.14
C ARG A 11 5.32 -15.34 4.26
N THR A 12 6.60 -15.64 4.11
CA THR A 12 7.52 -14.95 3.20
C THR A 12 7.89 -15.89 2.07
N TYR A 13 7.93 -15.33 0.86
CA TYR A 13 8.35 -15.98 -0.37
C TYR A 13 9.62 -15.29 -0.89
N LYS A 14 10.44 -16.02 -1.64
CA LYS A 14 11.66 -15.50 -2.29
C LYS A 14 11.55 -15.45 -3.82
N THR A 15 10.55 -16.12 -4.38
CA THR A 15 10.27 -16.22 -5.82
C THR A 15 8.81 -15.82 -6.04
N PRO A 16 8.48 -15.01 -7.08
CA PRO A 16 9.37 -14.43 -8.10
C PRO A 16 10.27 -13.29 -7.60
N PHE A 17 10.01 -12.80 -6.39
CA PHE A 17 10.85 -11.85 -5.65
C PHE A 17 10.59 -12.02 -4.14
N THR A 18 11.28 -11.25 -3.30
CA THR A 18 11.06 -11.30 -1.85
C THR A 18 9.82 -10.51 -1.44
N PHE A 19 8.77 -11.20 -1.01
CA PHE A 19 7.55 -10.60 -0.48
C PHE A 19 6.95 -11.45 0.64
N MET A 20 6.02 -10.87 1.38
CA MET A 20 5.23 -11.53 2.40
C MET A 20 3.76 -11.16 2.28
N GLU A 21 2.91 -12.08 2.74
CA GLU A 21 1.48 -11.87 2.86
C GLU A 21 1.00 -12.27 4.25
N ALA A 22 0.02 -11.54 4.77
CA ALA A 22 -0.64 -11.81 6.04
C ALA A 22 -2.13 -11.56 5.90
N ALA A 23 -2.95 -12.26 6.68
CA ALA A 23 -4.39 -12.06 6.75
C ALA A 23 -4.79 -11.75 8.20
N GLY A 24 -5.87 -10.98 8.37
CA GLY A 24 -6.43 -10.68 9.71
C GLY A 24 -5.51 -9.84 10.61
N VAL A 25 -4.54 -9.11 10.05
CA VAL A 25 -3.64 -8.21 10.81
C VAL A 25 -4.43 -7.10 11.51
N VAL A 26 -5.59 -6.74 10.97
CA VAL A 26 -6.61 -5.90 11.59
C VAL A 26 -7.92 -6.70 11.55
N THR A 27 -8.67 -6.68 12.64
CA THR A 27 -9.97 -7.38 12.70
C THR A 27 -11.00 -6.71 11.79
N GLN A 28 -12.09 -7.41 11.47
CA GLN A 28 -13.18 -6.82 10.69
C GLN A 28 -13.82 -5.61 11.39
N ASP A 29 -13.99 -5.68 12.71
CA ASP A 29 -14.54 -4.60 13.52
C ASP A 29 -13.60 -3.40 13.61
N ASP A 30 -12.31 -3.63 13.83
CA ASP A 30 -11.32 -2.55 13.81
C ASP A 30 -11.23 -1.91 12.43
N ALA A 31 -11.26 -2.70 11.35
CA ALA A 31 -11.28 -2.16 9.99
C ALA A 31 -12.54 -1.34 9.73
N ALA A 32 -13.71 -1.75 10.25
CA ALA A 32 -14.94 -0.96 10.18
C ALA A 32 -14.81 0.39 10.92
N ASN A 33 -14.21 0.38 12.12
CA ASN A 33 -13.91 1.59 12.87
C ASN A 33 -12.93 2.50 12.10
N VAL A 34 -11.89 1.93 11.49
CA VAL A 34 -10.93 2.67 10.65
C VAL A 34 -11.64 3.27 9.42
N ARG A 35 -12.54 2.52 8.76
CA ARG A 35 -13.31 3.04 7.61
C ARG A 35 -14.23 4.21 8.02
N ARG A 36 -14.84 4.16 9.20
CA ARG A 36 -15.65 5.27 9.75
C ARG A 36 -14.82 6.54 9.95
N ASP A 37 -13.60 6.37 10.46
CA ASP A 37 -12.70 7.48 10.78
C ASP A 37 -11.73 7.82 9.63
N TYR A 38 -11.91 7.18 8.45
CA TYR A 38 -11.06 7.34 7.29
C TYR A 38 -11.15 8.77 6.73
N PRO A 39 -10.04 9.36 6.26
CA PRO A 39 -10.07 10.70 5.72
C PRO A 39 -11.00 10.81 4.49
N LYS A 40 -11.67 11.95 4.36
CA LYS A 40 -12.50 12.25 3.19
C LYS A 40 -11.62 12.39 1.95
N ILE A 41 -11.64 11.37 1.10
CA ILE A 41 -10.93 11.32 -0.18
C ILE A 41 -11.97 11.14 -1.28
N GLU A 42 -12.11 12.15 -2.15
CA GLU A 42 -13.12 12.20 -3.23
C GLU A 42 -12.51 12.00 -4.63
N ARG A 43 -11.20 11.76 -4.70
CA ARG A 43 -10.48 11.55 -5.97
C ARG A 43 -9.68 10.25 -5.90
N SER A 44 -9.53 9.60 -7.04
CA SER A 44 -8.68 8.42 -7.17
C SER A 44 -7.20 8.76 -7.03
N GLY A 45 -6.40 7.72 -6.75
CA GLY A 45 -4.96 7.84 -6.53
C GLY A 45 -4.57 7.83 -5.06
N TYR A 46 -3.27 7.86 -4.82
CA TYR A 46 -2.67 7.86 -3.50
C TYR A 46 -2.41 9.30 -3.03
N LEU A 47 -2.92 9.65 -1.85
CA LEU A 47 -2.68 10.94 -1.21
C LEU A 47 -1.70 10.78 -0.04
N PRO A 48 -0.67 11.65 0.08
CA PRO A 48 0.24 11.59 1.21
C PRO A 48 -0.48 11.93 2.52
N LEU A 49 -0.14 11.18 3.58
CA LEU A 49 -0.72 11.35 4.92
C LEU A 49 -0.59 12.78 5.45
N THR A 50 0.48 13.49 5.11
CA THR A 50 0.72 14.89 5.50
C THR A 50 -0.35 15.87 5.03
N ARG A 51 -1.22 15.46 4.09
CA ARG A 51 -2.37 16.25 3.60
C ARG A 51 -3.71 15.81 4.18
N LEU A 52 -3.72 14.83 5.07
CA LEU A 52 -4.92 14.18 5.56
C LEU A 52 -5.01 14.34 7.08
N ALA A 53 -6.21 14.61 7.57
CA ALA A 53 -6.45 14.56 9.00
C ALA A 53 -6.48 13.10 9.46
N SER A 54 -5.72 12.78 10.50
CA SER A 54 -5.77 11.47 11.17
C SER A 54 -6.54 11.58 12.47
N ARG A 55 -7.60 10.78 12.64
CA ARG A 55 -8.47 10.83 13.83
C ARG A 55 -8.95 9.42 14.19
N GLY A 56 -9.36 9.23 15.45
CA GLY A 56 -9.96 7.99 15.93
C GLY A 56 -9.16 6.74 15.57
N ALA A 57 -9.86 5.68 15.15
CA ALA A 57 -9.26 4.40 14.78
C ALA A 57 -8.28 4.52 13.61
N PHE A 58 -8.50 5.44 12.67
CA PHE A 58 -7.54 5.69 11.59
C PHE A 58 -6.21 6.23 12.13
N ALA A 59 -6.23 7.13 13.13
CA ALA A 59 -5.00 7.60 13.77
C ALA A 59 -4.24 6.49 14.50
N GLU A 60 -4.95 5.55 15.13
CA GLU A 60 -4.33 4.38 15.78
C GLU A 60 -3.65 3.47 14.76
N LEU A 61 -4.28 3.21 13.61
CA LEU A 61 -3.66 2.49 12.50
C LEU A 61 -2.38 3.19 12.04
N ILE A 62 -2.46 4.50 11.82
CA ILE A 62 -1.31 5.31 11.39
C ILE A 62 -0.17 5.26 12.42
N PHE A 63 -0.48 5.32 13.71
CA PHE A 63 0.51 5.21 14.78
C PHE A 63 1.28 3.88 14.69
N ASP A 64 0.58 2.76 14.52
CA ASP A 64 1.24 1.46 14.36
C ASP A 64 2.05 1.35 13.07
N LEU A 65 1.52 1.87 11.96
CA LEU A 65 2.24 1.95 10.68
C LEU A 65 3.48 2.85 10.77
N GLN A 66 3.48 3.79 11.73
CA GLN A 66 4.60 4.65 12.08
C GLN A 66 5.53 4.07 13.17
N SER A 67 5.24 2.89 13.70
CA SER A 67 6.05 2.31 14.77
C SER A 67 7.43 1.85 14.27
N GLN A 68 8.41 1.84 15.18
CA GLN A 68 9.70 1.17 14.98
C GLN A 68 9.52 -0.36 14.94
N ARG A 69 8.56 -0.89 15.70
CA ARG A 69 8.21 -2.32 15.73
C ARG A 69 7.84 -2.84 14.34
N LEU A 70 7.05 -2.09 13.57
CA LEU A 70 6.75 -2.47 12.18
C LEU A 70 8.02 -2.54 11.32
N ALA A 71 8.90 -1.55 11.42
CA ALA A 71 10.14 -1.52 10.66
C ALA A 71 11.04 -2.71 10.99
N THR A 72 11.19 -3.07 12.27
CA THR A 72 11.90 -4.29 12.70
C THR A 72 11.31 -5.55 12.07
N ILE A 73 9.99 -5.74 12.16
CA ILE A 73 9.33 -6.92 11.62
C ILE A 73 9.54 -7.02 10.11
N LEU A 74 9.32 -5.93 9.37
CA LEU A 74 9.51 -5.93 7.92
C LEU A 74 10.98 -6.14 7.53
N SER A 75 11.91 -5.60 8.31
CA SER A 75 13.35 -5.87 8.17
C SER A 75 13.65 -7.37 8.23
N ASP A 76 13.17 -8.05 9.27
CA ASP A 76 13.42 -9.47 9.48
C ASP A 76 12.71 -10.34 8.43
N ARG A 77 11.44 -10.02 8.11
CA ARG A 77 10.63 -10.81 7.17
C ARG A 77 11.10 -10.68 5.72
N LEU A 78 11.61 -9.52 5.34
CA LEU A 78 12.00 -9.24 3.95
C LEU A 78 13.51 -9.23 3.74
N ASP A 79 14.31 -9.45 4.78
CA ASP A 79 15.78 -9.41 4.74
C ASP A 79 16.30 -8.03 4.27
N LEU A 80 15.86 -6.99 4.98
CA LEU A 80 16.13 -5.58 4.67
C LEU A 80 16.59 -4.81 5.92
N ASP A 81 17.30 -3.70 5.71
CA ASP A 81 17.54 -2.69 6.77
C ASP A 81 16.56 -1.51 6.61
N LEU A 82 15.48 -1.50 7.40
CA LEU A 82 14.43 -0.49 7.37
C LEU A 82 14.45 0.43 8.59
N LEU A 83 15.22 0.10 9.62
CA LEU A 83 15.30 0.90 10.83
C LEU A 83 15.92 2.27 10.53
N GLY A 84 15.24 3.33 10.97
CA GLY A 84 15.67 4.71 10.71
C GLY A 84 15.55 5.18 9.25
N LYS A 85 15.10 4.33 8.32
CA LYS A 85 14.89 4.77 6.93
C LYS A 85 13.71 5.74 6.84
N PRO A 86 13.78 6.74 5.94
CA PRO A 86 12.65 7.62 5.66
C PRO A 86 11.43 6.83 5.22
N ARG A 87 10.26 7.19 5.77
CA ARG A 87 9.00 6.48 5.54
C ARG A 87 7.92 7.46 5.10
N MET A 88 7.21 7.08 4.05
CA MET A 88 6.05 7.78 3.55
C MET A 88 4.82 6.90 3.73
N ILE A 89 3.74 7.47 4.26
CA ILE A 89 2.43 6.83 4.23
C ILE A 89 1.55 7.53 3.20
N THR A 90 0.95 6.77 2.31
CA THR A 90 -0.04 7.26 1.36
C THR A 90 -1.33 6.47 1.47
N VAL A 91 -2.44 7.17 1.34
CA VAL A 91 -3.78 6.67 1.62
C VAL A 91 -4.61 6.75 0.34
N ARG A 92 -5.39 5.71 0.08
CA ARG A 92 -6.33 5.66 -1.03
C ARG A 92 -7.67 5.12 -0.57
N ARG A 93 -8.73 5.68 -1.13
CA ARG A 93 -10.13 5.23 -0.97
C ARG A 93 -10.77 4.86 -2.30
N LEU A 94 -10.43 5.56 -3.39
CA LEU A 94 -11.09 5.38 -4.69
C LEU A 94 -10.11 4.88 -5.74
N SER A 95 -10.61 4.00 -6.60
CA SER A 95 -9.90 3.45 -7.75
C SER A 95 -10.59 3.79 -9.05
N LYS A 96 -9.80 3.89 -10.12
CA LYS A 96 -10.28 3.96 -11.51
C LYS A 96 -9.63 2.85 -12.33
N LEU A 97 -10.25 2.49 -13.45
CA LEU A 97 -9.79 1.40 -14.33
C LEU A 97 -8.33 1.50 -14.77
N GLY A 98 -7.81 2.72 -14.95
CA GLY A 98 -6.43 2.95 -15.39
C GLY A 98 -5.36 2.83 -14.30
N ASP A 99 -5.73 2.46 -13.08
CA ASP A 99 -4.78 2.19 -11.98
C ASP A 99 -4.37 0.70 -11.96
N GLY A 100 -3.32 0.37 -11.22
CA GLY A 100 -2.93 -1.05 -11.01
C GLY A 100 -2.04 -1.66 -12.09
N ARG A 101 -1.58 -0.87 -13.06
CA ARG A 101 -0.63 -1.32 -14.10
C ARG A 101 0.57 -2.05 -13.49
N ILE A 102 1.09 -3.03 -14.23
CA ILE A 102 2.29 -3.77 -13.87
C ILE A 102 3.47 -2.80 -13.73
N HIS A 103 4.18 -2.90 -12.61
CA HIS A 103 5.39 -2.13 -12.33
C HIS A 103 6.24 -2.84 -11.28
N ASN A 104 7.50 -2.43 -11.13
CA ASN A 104 8.42 -2.96 -10.11
C ASN A 104 8.83 -1.90 -9.06
N ASP A 105 8.02 -0.85 -8.94
CA ASP A 105 8.28 0.31 -8.09
C ASP A 105 9.55 1.12 -8.44
N SER A 106 9.51 2.43 -8.16
CA SER A 106 10.66 3.31 -8.44
C SER A 106 11.90 2.90 -7.64
N ALA A 107 13.10 3.03 -8.21
CA ALA A 107 14.37 2.71 -7.55
C ALA A 107 14.64 3.45 -6.21
N SER A 108 13.93 4.54 -5.91
CA SER A 108 14.01 5.23 -4.61
C SER A 108 13.25 4.55 -3.47
N LYS A 109 12.56 3.43 -3.73
CA LYS A 109 11.87 2.64 -2.71
C LYS A 109 12.74 1.46 -2.30
N ILE A 110 12.80 1.19 -1.00
CA ILE A 110 13.43 0.00 -0.42
C ILE A 110 12.38 -1.09 -0.21
N CYS A 111 11.24 -0.72 0.38
CA CYS A 111 10.15 -1.62 0.73
C CYS A 111 8.80 -0.90 0.57
N THR A 112 7.79 -1.63 0.13
CA THR A 112 6.39 -1.19 0.14
C THR A 112 5.56 -2.21 0.90
N MET A 113 4.69 -1.74 1.80
CA MET A 113 3.66 -2.53 2.47
C MET A 113 2.30 -1.90 2.20
N LEU A 114 1.31 -2.74 1.87
CA LEU A 114 -0.09 -2.38 1.74
C LEU A 114 -0.88 -3.08 2.84
N ILE A 115 -1.78 -2.36 3.49
CA ILE A 115 -2.83 -2.95 4.33
C ILE A 115 -4.19 -2.57 3.77
N TYR A 116 -5.06 -3.57 3.65
CA TYR A 116 -6.39 -3.44 3.10
C TYR A 116 -7.47 -3.44 4.18
N LEU A 117 -8.54 -2.71 3.90
CA LEU A 117 -9.58 -2.40 4.89
C LEU A 117 -10.99 -2.58 4.33
N ASN A 118 -11.19 -3.22 3.18
CA ASN A 118 -12.54 -3.44 2.63
C ASN A 118 -13.25 -4.57 3.40
N ALA A 119 -14.56 -4.46 3.62
CA ALA A 119 -15.30 -5.44 4.42
C ALA A 119 -15.33 -6.82 3.74
N ASP A 120 -15.64 -6.80 2.45
CA ASP A 120 -15.71 -7.92 1.53
C ASP A 120 -15.04 -7.56 0.20
N TRP A 121 -14.83 -8.57 -0.64
CA TRP A 121 -14.35 -8.37 -2.00
C TRP A 121 -14.81 -9.53 -2.90
N PRO A 122 -15.64 -9.27 -3.93
CA PRO A 122 -16.02 -10.30 -4.88
C PRO A 122 -14.81 -10.84 -5.64
N ALA A 123 -14.78 -12.14 -5.90
CA ALA A 123 -13.64 -12.80 -6.55
C ALA A 123 -13.36 -12.28 -7.96
N ASP A 124 -14.40 -11.85 -8.67
CA ASP A 124 -14.36 -11.37 -10.06
C ASP A 124 -14.32 -9.83 -10.19
N ALA A 125 -14.25 -9.09 -9.07
CA ALA A 125 -14.23 -7.64 -9.10
C ALA A 125 -12.94 -7.04 -9.70
N GLY A 126 -11.84 -7.79 -9.73
CA GLY A 126 -10.50 -7.25 -10.01
C GLY A 126 -9.94 -6.51 -8.80
N GLY A 127 -8.87 -5.71 -8.96
CA GLY A 127 -8.34 -4.87 -7.89
C GLY A 127 -7.57 -5.59 -6.77
N ALA A 128 -7.52 -6.92 -6.75
CA ALA A 128 -6.63 -7.69 -5.87
C ALA A 128 -5.18 -7.56 -6.35
N ILE A 129 -4.25 -7.33 -5.42
CA ILE A 129 -2.84 -7.17 -5.80
C ILE A 129 -2.22 -8.52 -6.11
N ARG A 130 -1.40 -8.57 -7.15
CA ARG A 130 -0.71 -9.76 -7.62
C ARG A 130 0.80 -9.58 -7.53
N ALA A 131 1.49 -10.61 -7.04
CA ALA A 131 2.91 -10.80 -7.24
C ALA A 131 3.12 -11.56 -8.56
N LEU A 132 3.70 -10.89 -9.54
CA LEU A 132 3.76 -11.36 -10.92
C LEU A 132 5.06 -12.09 -11.21
N ASN A 133 5.02 -13.08 -12.09
CA ASN A 133 6.21 -13.81 -12.52
C ASN A 133 7.06 -13.00 -13.51
N GLY A 134 6.49 -11.95 -14.11
CA GLY A 134 7.16 -11.07 -15.06
C GLY A 134 6.43 -9.74 -15.29
N PRO A 135 6.91 -8.91 -16.24
CA PRO A 135 6.40 -7.55 -16.47
C PRO A 135 5.19 -7.47 -17.41
N ASP A 136 4.87 -8.54 -18.15
CA ASP A 136 4.08 -8.41 -19.37
C ASP A 136 2.63 -8.89 -19.24
N ASP A 137 2.35 -9.80 -18.31
CA ASP A 137 1.05 -10.45 -18.17
C ASP A 137 0.51 -10.34 -16.73
N MET A 138 -0.68 -9.76 -16.57
CA MET A 138 -1.34 -9.62 -15.28
C MET A 138 -1.87 -10.96 -14.76
N ASP A 139 -2.16 -11.91 -15.65
CA ASP A 139 -2.70 -13.22 -15.33
C ASP A 139 -1.60 -14.26 -15.07
N ASP A 140 -0.33 -13.96 -15.38
CA ASP A 140 0.84 -14.75 -14.97
C ASP A 140 1.36 -14.31 -13.59
N PHE A 141 0.66 -14.76 -12.55
CA PHE A 141 0.97 -14.42 -11.15
C PHE A 141 1.27 -15.65 -10.30
N ALA A 142 2.19 -15.49 -9.34
CA ALA A 142 2.46 -16.51 -8.35
C ALA A 142 1.47 -16.46 -7.18
N HIS A 143 1.10 -15.25 -6.76
CA HIS A 143 0.22 -15.01 -5.61
C HIS A 143 -0.70 -13.82 -5.85
N GLU A 144 -1.92 -13.88 -5.32
CA GLU A 144 -2.91 -12.81 -5.33
C GLU A 144 -3.42 -12.57 -3.91
N VAL A 145 -3.45 -11.30 -3.48
CA VAL A 145 -3.95 -10.88 -2.17
C VAL A 145 -5.20 -10.03 -2.36
N ALA A 146 -6.33 -10.57 -1.93
CA ALA A 146 -7.61 -9.87 -1.93
C ALA A 146 -7.54 -8.65 -0.99
N PRO A 147 -8.12 -7.51 -1.37
CA PRO A 147 -8.03 -6.29 -0.58
C PRO A 147 -9.07 -6.27 0.56
N VAL A 148 -9.25 -7.37 1.28
CA VAL A 148 -10.18 -7.44 2.42
C VAL A 148 -9.52 -7.02 3.75
N ALA A 149 -10.32 -6.73 4.76
CA ALA A 149 -9.89 -6.21 6.04
C ALA A 149 -8.77 -7.05 6.68
N GLY A 150 -7.66 -6.37 6.99
CA GLY A 150 -6.52 -6.98 7.65
C GLY A 150 -5.59 -7.77 6.73
N ASN A 151 -5.90 -7.89 5.43
CA ASN A 151 -4.95 -8.45 4.48
C ASN A 151 -3.80 -7.47 4.23
N VAL A 152 -2.59 -8.02 4.19
CA VAL A 152 -1.35 -7.30 4.00
C VAL A 152 -0.56 -7.94 2.87
N PHE A 153 0.03 -7.09 2.03
CA PHE A 153 1.04 -7.46 1.06
C PHE A 153 2.25 -6.54 1.24
N ALA A 154 3.42 -7.09 1.52
CA ALA A 154 4.65 -6.31 1.65
C ALA A 154 5.78 -6.94 0.86
N PHE A 155 6.64 -6.12 0.25
CA PHE A 155 7.72 -6.63 -0.60
C PHE A 155 8.97 -5.75 -0.55
N ALA A 156 10.11 -6.41 -0.74
CA ALA A 156 11.37 -5.76 -1.04
C ALA A 156 11.35 -5.31 -2.50
N ARG A 157 11.68 -4.04 -2.74
CA ARG A 157 11.77 -3.52 -4.10
C ARG A 157 12.99 -4.13 -4.80
N SER A 158 12.83 -4.63 -6.01
CA SER A 158 13.91 -5.11 -6.88
C SER A 158 13.58 -4.83 -8.35
N GLU A 159 14.51 -5.12 -9.27
CA GLU A 159 14.21 -5.05 -10.71
C GLU A 159 13.18 -6.09 -11.15
N SER A 160 13.01 -7.17 -10.38
CA SER A 160 12.07 -8.26 -10.64
C SER A 160 10.80 -8.21 -9.77
N SER A 161 10.63 -7.20 -8.92
CA SER A 161 9.48 -7.11 -8.00
C SER A 161 8.22 -6.65 -8.73
N TRP A 162 7.86 -7.31 -9.83
CA TRP A 162 6.72 -7.00 -10.66
C TRP A 162 5.42 -7.28 -9.92
N HIS A 163 4.58 -6.27 -9.85
CA HIS A 163 3.29 -6.35 -9.19
C HIS A 163 2.29 -5.39 -9.84
N GLY A 164 1.03 -5.64 -9.59
CA GLY A 164 -0.08 -4.84 -10.09
C GLY A 164 -1.41 -5.41 -9.60
N HIS A 165 -2.52 -4.91 -10.13
CA HIS A 165 -3.83 -5.52 -9.92
C HIS A 165 -4.64 -5.44 -11.20
N PRO A 166 -5.55 -6.41 -11.46
CA PRO A 166 -6.52 -6.28 -12.54
C PRO A 166 -7.30 -4.97 -12.42
N PRO A 167 -7.77 -4.38 -13.54
CA PRO A 167 -8.54 -3.14 -13.53
C PRO A 167 -9.70 -3.19 -12.53
N PHE A 168 -9.88 -2.11 -11.78
CA PHE A 168 -10.99 -1.96 -10.83
C PHE A 168 -11.36 -0.49 -10.70
N GLU A 169 -12.66 -0.21 -10.63
CA GLU A 169 -13.23 1.10 -10.36
C GLU A 169 -14.21 1.04 -9.18
N GLY A 170 -14.10 2.01 -8.28
CA GLY A 170 -14.95 2.09 -7.09
C GLY A 170 -14.14 2.26 -5.80
N GLU A 171 -14.81 2.00 -4.67
CA GLU A 171 -14.18 2.09 -3.36
C GLU A 171 -13.21 0.93 -3.12
N ARG A 172 -11.99 1.27 -2.70
CA ARG A 172 -10.91 0.36 -2.34
C ARG A 172 -10.05 1.03 -1.28
N TYR A 173 -10.32 0.70 -0.02
CA TYR A 173 -9.61 1.24 1.14
C TYR A 173 -8.26 0.55 1.28
N VAL A 174 -7.18 1.31 1.07
CA VAL A 174 -5.80 0.84 1.23
C VAL A 174 -4.92 1.94 1.81
N VAL A 175 -4.11 1.56 2.81
CA VAL A 175 -3.03 2.38 3.33
C VAL A 175 -1.71 1.76 2.92
N GLN A 176 -0.88 2.53 2.24
CA GLN A 176 0.43 2.12 1.79
C GLN A 176 1.51 2.78 2.66
N THR A 177 2.44 1.97 3.15
CA THR A 177 3.66 2.41 3.82
C THR A 177 4.84 2.10 2.91
N THR A 178 5.65 3.11 2.61
CA THR A 178 6.83 2.98 1.74
C THR A 178 8.08 3.47 2.46
N PHE A 179 9.10 2.62 2.53
CA PHE A 179 10.43 2.98 3.00
C PHE A 179 11.28 3.42 1.81
N LEU A 180 12.05 4.49 1.98
CA LEU A 180 12.77 5.18 0.91
C LEU A 180 14.28 5.18 1.15
N THR A 181 15.04 5.33 0.08
CA THR A 181 16.52 5.37 0.09
C THR A 181 17.07 6.64 0.74
N SER A 182 16.35 7.76 0.69
CA SER A 182 16.82 9.04 1.24
C SER A 182 15.68 9.98 1.67
N SER A 183 15.98 10.93 2.56
CA SER A 183 15.01 11.96 2.98
C SER A 183 14.70 12.96 1.85
N GLU A 184 15.62 13.13 0.91
CA GLU A 184 15.38 13.93 -0.30
C GLU A 184 14.34 13.26 -1.20
N ASP A 185 14.38 11.93 -1.32
CA ASP A 185 13.34 11.17 -2.03
C ASP A 185 11.96 11.35 -1.38
N LEU A 186 11.90 11.42 -0.05
CA LEU A 186 10.66 11.70 0.68
C LEU A 186 10.12 13.08 0.31
N ALA A 187 10.93 14.13 0.44
CA ALA A 187 10.53 15.50 0.11
C ALA A 187 10.08 15.64 -1.36
N ARG A 188 10.79 15.02 -2.31
CA ARG A 188 10.40 15.01 -3.72
C ARG A 188 9.05 14.32 -3.94
N LYS A 189 8.77 13.20 -3.26
CA LYS A 189 7.51 12.46 -3.41
C LYS A 189 6.33 13.19 -2.77
N GLU A 190 6.50 13.78 -1.59
CA GLU A 190 5.46 14.58 -0.95
C GLU A 190 5.08 15.82 -1.78
N ASN A 191 6.08 16.46 -2.41
CA ASN A 191 5.87 17.62 -3.27
C ASN A 191 5.21 17.24 -4.61
N ARG A 192 5.62 16.15 -5.26
CA ARG A 192 5.02 15.67 -6.53
C ARG A 192 3.59 15.16 -6.37
N GLY A 193 3.29 14.46 -5.27
CA GLY A 193 1.91 14.07 -4.93
C GLY A 193 0.99 15.28 -4.77
N GLY A 194 1.55 16.43 -4.42
CA GLY A 194 0.85 17.70 -4.39
C GLY A 194 0.66 18.41 -5.71
N LEU A 195 1.70 18.42 -6.53
CA LEU A 195 1.69 19.07 -7.84
C LEU A 195 0.74 18.40 -8.83
N GLN A 196 0.51 17.08 -8.76
CA GLN A 196 -0.49 16.42 -9.61
C GLN A 196 -1.94 16.86 -9.33
N ILE A 197 -2.24 17.37 -8.13
CA ILE A 197 -3.56 17.93 -7.80
C ILE A 197 -3.71 19.37 -8.34
N ILE A 198 -2.61 20.12 -8.41
CA ILE A 198 -2.61 21.52 -8.85
C ILE A 198 -2.52 21.64 -10.38
N LEU A 199 -1.77 20.78 -11.07
CA LEU A 199 -1.57 20.89 -12.52
C LEU A 199 -2.79 20.53 -13.38
N LYS A 200 -3.86 19.96 -12.81
CA LYS A 200 -5.13 19.74 -13.54
C LYS A 200 -6.06 20.96 -13.56
N ARG A 201 -5.62 22.11 -13.04
CA ARG A 201 -6.46 23.32 -12.92
C ARG A 201 -6.08 24.46 -13.85
N ILE A 202 -5.38 24.18 -14.95
CA ILE A 202 -5.10 25.18 -16.01
C ILE A 202 -5.27 24.53 -17.39
N ASN A 203 -6.52 24.31 -17.82
CA ASN A 203 -6.89 24.50 -19.22
C ASN A 203 -8.42 24.64 -19.37
N PRO A 204 -8.99 25.87 -19.49
CA PRO A 204 -10.42 26.07 -19.69
C PRO A 204 -10.85 26.07 -21.18
N PHE A 205 -10.05 25.49 -22.09
CA PHE A 205 -10.44 25.25 -23.48
C PHE A 205 -9.94 23.88 -23.95
N GLY A 206 -10.87 22.95 -24.06
CA GLY A 206 -10.73 21.60 -24.61
C GLY A 206 -12.10 20.96 -24.69
#